data_AF-A0AAE4F0F8-F1
#
_entry.id   AF-A0AAE4F0F8-F1
#
_cell.length_a   1.000
_cell.length_b   1.000
_cell.length_c   1.000
_cell.angle_alpha   90.00
_cell.angle_beta   90.00
_cell.angle_gamma   90.00
#
_symmetry.space_group_name_H-M   'P 1'
#
loop_
_entity.id
_entity.type
_entity.pdbx_description
1 polymer ?
#
loop_
_entity_poly.entity_id
_entity_poly.type
_entity_poly.pdbx_seq_one_letter_code
_entity_poly.pdbx_strand_id
1 'polypeptide(L)'
;TPEGRENRASALLEDLHDTQITWAAIVSQSNPSKEEQAAAAAMAIKKSITHGLSTGAVSHGCGETVAVHDGVRDTYSDYSKDLRKQLSGCCDSSFQRSICPVYLTYLQEADLTYPQSTAADYIAGYIRDKYADNEAVEHDWIYEFDQSWIDPGPQADPVYRLDEFSPVREAEVRSRVIAWLTGRGIPRDPQPTGRDPYQDLVDEIENEIVYEYLMGLE
;
A
#
# COMPACT_ATOMS: atom_id res chain seq x y z
N THR A 1 -1.88 15.69 -21.56
CA THR A 1 -0.58 16.21 -22.05
C THR A 1 0.41 16.19 -20.89
N PRO A 2 1.73 16.13 -21.15
CA PRO A 2 2.77 16.23 -20.12
C PRO A 2 2.60 17.47 -19.21
N GLU A 3 2.38 18.66 -19.79
CA GLU A 3 2.08 19.90 -19.04
C GLU A 3 0.88 19.77 -18.10
N GLY A 4 -0.16 19.03 -18.51
CA GLY A 4 -1.33 18.80 -17.66
C GLY A 4 -1.04 17.87 -16.49
N ARG A 5 -0.03 16.99 -16.58
CA ARG A 5 0.40 16.11 -15.48
C ARG A 5 1.24 16.90 -14.47
N GLU A 6 2.15 17.73 -14.96
CA GLU A 6 3.00 18.60 -14.13
C GLU A 6 2.16 19.58 -13.30
N ASN A 7 1.22 20.30 -13.94
CA ASN A 7 0.35 21.24 -13.24
C ASN A 7 -0.52 20.56 -12.16
N ARG A 8 -0.98 19.31 -12.41
CA ARG A 8 -1.74 18.55 -11.41
C ARG A 8 -0.88 18.09 -10.24
N ALA A 9 0.37 17.71 -10.49
CA ALA A 9 1.28 17.30 -9.44
C ALA A 9 1.75 18.48 -8.59
N SER A 10 2.06 19.62 -9.20
CA SER A 10 2.37 20.86 -8.47
C SER A 10 1.19 21.30 -7.60
N ALA A 11 -0.03 21.32 -8.16
CA ALA A 11 -1.23 21.63 -7.39
C ALA A 11 -1.47 20.63 -6.25
N LEU A 12 -1.23 19.33 -6.49
CA LEU A 12 -1.32 18.31 -5.44
C LEU A 12 -0.30 18.55 -4.32
N LEU A 13 0.92 18.95 -4.63
CA LEU A 13 1.93 19.27 -3.61
C LEU A 13 1.52 20.47 -2.75
N GLU A 14 0.97 21.51 -3.37
CA GLU A 14 0.40 22.67 -2.68
C GLU A 14 -0.78 22.27 -1.80
N ASP A 15 -1.74 21.50 -2.34
CA ASP A 15 -2.90 21.01 -1.59
C ASP A 15 -2.46 20.13 -0.40
N LEU A 16 -1.45 19.27 -0.58
CA LEU A 16 -0.95 18.39 0.48
C LEU A 16 -0.34 19.17 1.64
N HIS A 17 0.28 20.32 1.38
CA HIS A 17 0.87 21.17 2.41
C HIS A 17 -0.16 21.60 3.48
N ASP A 18 -1.40 21.85 3.05
CA ASP A 18 -2.48 22.30 3.93
C ASP A 18 -3.31 21.13 4.52
N THR A 19 -2.91 19.88 4.25
CA THR A 19 -3.61 18.68 4.73
C THR A 19 -2.88 17.99 5.88
N GLN A 20 -3.57 17.06 6.53
CA GLN A 20 -2.93 16.12 7.46
C GLN A 20 -2.22 14.95 6.75
N ILE A 21 -2.21 14.91 5.41
CA ILE A 21 -1.58 13.83 4.66
C ILE A 21 -0.09 14.13 4.57
N THR A 22 0.71 13.31 5.26
CA THR A 22 2.16 13.44 5.26
C THR A 22 2.81 12.53 4.23
N TRP A 23 3.78 13.06 3.50
CA TRP A 23 4.54 12.33 2.50
C TRP A 23 6.02 12.64 2.63
N ALA A 24 6.85 11.81 1.99
CA ALA A 24 8.27 12.06 1.85
C ALA A 24 8.75 11.45 0.53
N ALA A 25 9.65 12.15 -0.15
CA ALA A 25 10.32 11.65 -1.34
C ALA A 25 11.83 11.62 -1.11
N ILE A 26 12.48 10.55 -1.57
CA ILE A 26 13.92 10.43 -1.55
C ILE A 26 14.43 10.51 -2.98
N VAL A 27 15.29 11.47 -3.25
CA VAL A 27 15.97 11.62 -4.55
C VAL A 27 17.38 11.05 -4.45
N SER A 28 17.75 10.21 -5.42
CA SER A 28 19.11 9.71 -5.55
C SER A 28 19.68 10.20 -6.86
N GLN A 29 20.89 10.77 -6.83
CA GLN A 29 21.62 11.04 -8.06
C GLN A 29 22.28 9.73 -8.54
N SER A 30 22.23 9.49 -9.85
CA SER A 30 22.77 8.30 -10.54
C SER A 30 22.07 6.97 -10.21
N ASN A 31 22.22 5.99 -11.12
CA ASN A 31 21.52 4.70 -11.17
C ASN A 31 21.74 3.86 -9.89
N PRO A 32 20.83 3.91 -8.90
CA PRO A 32 21.08 3.33 -7.59
C PRO A 32 20.99 1.80 -7.66
N SER A 33 21.84 1.13 -6.90
CA SER A 33 21.77 -0.31 -6.64
C SER A 33 20.46 -0.67 -5.95
N LYS A 34 20.10 -1.97 -5.99
CA LYS A 34 18.88 -2.46 -5.33
C LYS A 34 18.87 -2.20 -3.83
N GLU A 35 20.03 -2.26 -3.18
CA GLU A 35 20.16 -1.97 -1.74
C GLU A 35 19.91 -0.49 -1.44
N GLU A 36 20.45 0.42 -2.26
CA GLU A 36 20.19 1.85 -2.14
C GLU A 36 18.72 2.19 -2.39
N GLN A 37 18.10 1.57 -3.40
CA GLN A 37 16.66 1.72 -3.67
C GLN A 37 15.81 1.23 -2.49
N ALA A 38 16.20 0.12 -1.88
CA ALA A 38 15.52 -0.45 -0.71
C ALA A 38 15.66 0.47 0.52
N ALA A 39 16.86 1.00 0.77
CA ALA A 39 17.10 1.93 1.87
C ALA A 39 16.35 3.25 1.67
N ALA A 40 16.32 3.78 0.44
CA ALA A 40 15.56 4.96 0.08
C ALA A 40 14.05 4.77 0.33
N ALA A 41 13.47 3.65 -0.12
CA ALA A 41 12.06 3.33 0.10
C ALA A 41 11.72 3.17 1.59
N ALA A 42 12.56 2.45 2.35
CA ALA A 42 12.40 2.30 3.80
C ALA A 42 12.49 3.66 4.52
N MET A 43 13.42 4.52 4.12
CA MET A 43 13.56 5.86 4.69
C MET A 43 12.38 6.77 4.32
N ALA A 44 11.85 6.70 3.10
CA ALA A 44 10.65 7.43 2.71
C ALA A 44 9.45 7.09 3.62
N ILE A 45 9.26 5.80 3.91
CA ILE A 45 8.22 5.31 4.83
C ILE A 45 8.45 5.86 6.24
N LYS A 46 9.68 5.74 6.76
CA LYS A 46 10.01 6.26 8.10
C LYS A 46 9.78 7.76 8.18
N LYS A 47 10.25 8.52 7.20
CA LYS A 47 10.14 9.98 7.13
C LYS A 47 8.68 10.41 7.08
N SER A 48 7.84 9.81 6.24
CA SER A 48 6.42 10.16 6.16
C SER A 48 5.71 9.97 7.50
N ILE A 49 5.95 8.85 8.20
CA ILE A 49 5.38 8.59 9.53
C ILE A 49 5.89 9.59 10.57
N THR A 50 7.21 9.81 10.63
CA THR A 50 7.80 10.75 11.60
C THR A 50 7.40 12.19 11.34
N HIS A 51 7.15 12.56 10.09
CA HIS A 51 6.59 13.85 9.72
C HIS A 51 5.17 13.97 10.30
N GLY A 52 4.34 12.95 10.12
CA GLY A 52 3.01 12.86 10.73
C GLY A 52 3.00 13.07 12.23
N LEU A 53 3.99 12.52 12.94
CA LEU A 53 4.14 12.76 14.37
C LEU A 53 4.47 14.23 14.67
N SER A 54 5.38 14.83 13.90
CA SER A 54 5.82 16.21 14.13
C SER A 54 4.71 17.25 13.87
N THR A 55 3.81 16.98 12.92
CA THR A 55 2.67 17.85 12.59
C THR A 55 1.42 17.52 13.41
N GLY A 56 1.42 16.41 14.17
CA GLY A 56 0.26 15.92 14.90
C GLY A 56 -0.78 15.21 14.03
N ALA A 57 -0.48 14.96 12.75
CA ALA A 57 -1.33 14.19 11.85
C ALA A 57 -1.35 12.68 12.19
N VAL A 58 -0.30 12.18 12.83
CA VAL A 58 -0.19 10.82 13.34
C VAL A 58 0.01 10.87 14.85
N SER A 59 -0.76 10.08 15.60
CA SER A 59 -0.59 9.95 17.05
C SER A 59 0.48 8.93 17.40
N HIS A 60 1.15 9.10 18.55
CA HIS A 60 1.93 8.01 19.15
C HIS A 60 1.04 6.80 19.42
N GLY A 61 1.54 5.60 19.12
CA GLY A 61 0.75 4.37 19.20
C GLY A 61 -0.33 4.31 18.13
N CYS A 62 -0.01 4.69 16.88
CA CYS A 62 -0.96 4.86 15.77
C CYS A 62 -1.71 3.57 15.33
N GLY A 63 -1.53 2.46 16.06
CA GLY A 63 -2.06 1.15 15.72
C GLY A 63 -1.17 0.40 14.73
N GLU A 64 -1.69 -0.68 14.16
CA GLU A 64 -1.01 -1.47 13.14
C GLU A 64 -1.01 -0.70 11.80
N THR A 65 0.17 -0.40 11.25
CA THR A 65 0.34 0.32 9.97
C THR A 65 0.82 -0.62 8.89
N VAL A 66 0.28 -0.49 7.68
CA VAL A 66 0.71 -1.26 6.52
C VAL A 66 1.46 -0.36 5.53
N ALA A 67 2.67 -0.75 5.16
CA ALA A 67 3.41 -0.16 4.04
C ALA A 67 3.12 -0.97 2.77
N VAL A 68 2.40 -0.36 1.82
CA VAL A 68 2.08 -0.98 0.53
C VAL A 68 3.14 -0.55 -0.48
N HIS A 69 4.00 -1.50 -0.87
CA HIS A 69 4.96 -1.30 -1.94
C HIS A 69 4.31 -1.60 -3.29
N ASP A 70 4.38 -0.65 -4.22
CA ASP A 70 3.90 -0.83 -5.59
C ASP A 70 4.92 -1.64 -6.40
N GLY A 71 4.61 -2.92 -6.56
CA GLY A 71 5.47 -3.88 -7.22
C GLY A 71 5.13 -5.32 -6.88
N VAL A 72 5.50 -6.23 -7.78
CA VAL A 72 5.44 -7.66 -7.50
C VAL A 72 6.58 -8.03 -6.57
N ARG A 73 6.27 -8.79 -5.52
CA ARG A 73 7.32 -9.46 -4.75
C ARG A 73 8.03 -10.47 -5.64
N ASP A 74 9.17 -10.09 -6.18
CA ASP A 74 10.07 -11.04 -6.81
C ASP A 74 10.89 -11.73 -5.72
N THR A 75 10.66 -13.03 -5.56
CA THR A 75 11.35 -13.87 -4.56
C THR A 75 12.80 -14.15 -4.95
N TYR A 76 13.15 -13.94 -6.22
CA TYR A 76 14.50 -14.09 -6.77
C TYR A 76 15.24 -12.76 -6.86
N SER A 77 14.57 -11.62 -6.60
CA SER A 77 15.23 -10.32 -6.56
C SER A 77 15.77 -10.02 -5.18
N ASP A 78 17.04 -9.59 -5.13
CA ASP A 78 17.66 -9.09 -3.91
C ASP A 78 16.93 -7.87 -3.34
N TYR A 79 16.24 -7.07 -4.18
CA TYR A 79 15.51 -5.87 -3.74
C TYR A 79 14.46 -6.17 -2.67
N SER A 80 13.61 -7.19 -2.87
CA SER A 80 12.55 -7.53 -1.91
C SER A 80 13.13 -7.98 -0.56
N LYS A 81 14.30 -8.61 -0.59
CA LYS A 81 15.04 -9.04 0.60
C LYS A 81 15.68 -7.84 1.29
N ASP A 82 16.32 -6.96 0.53
CA ASP A 82 16.97 -5.76 1.03
C ASP A 82 15.94 -4.79 1.63
N LEU A 83 14.80 -4.57 0.96
CA LEU A 83 13.73 -3.70 1.47
C LEU A 83 13.19 -4.18 2.82
N ARG A 84 13.01 -5.51 2.98
CA ARG A 84 12.59 -6.08 4.26
C ARG A 84 13.64 -5.86 5.34
N LYS A 85 14.92 -6.07 5.01
CA LYS A 85 16.03 -5.85 5.95
C LYS A 85 16.07 -4.39 6.39
N GLN A 86 16.01 -3.46 5.43
CA GLN A 86 16.05 -2.02 5.69
C GLN A 86 14.85 -1.57 6.53
N LEU A 87 13.64 -2.07 6.25
CA LEU A 87 12.45 -1.77 7.06
C LEU A 87 12.52 -2.33 8.48
N SER A 88 13.00 -3.56 8.67
CA SER A 88 13.21 -4.12 10.02
C SER A 88 14.27 -3.34 10.81
N GLY A 89 15.27 -2.76 10.15
CA GLY A 89 16.25 -1.87 10.79
C GLY A 89 15.68 -0.49 11.12
N CYS A 90 15.00 0.16 10.17
CA CYS A 90 14.55 1.54 10.35
C CYS A 90 13.26 1.67 11.19
N CYS A 91 12.40 0.64 11.15
CA CYS A 91 11.15 0.48 11.88
C CYS A 91 11.25 -0.70 12.87
N ASP A 92 12.36 -0.75 13.62
CA ASP A 92 12.68 -1.79 14.59
C ASP A 92 11.73 -1.85 15.80
N SER A 93 11.95 -2.79 16.71
CA SER A 93 11.10 -2.94 17.91
C SER A 93 11.02 -1.68 18.79
N SER A 94 12.05 -0.84 18.79
CA SER A 94 12.05 0.43 19.52
C SER A 94 11.12 1.44 18.86
N PHE A 95 11.23 1.58 17.54
CA PHE A 95 10.32 2.39 16.71
C PHE A 95 8.88 1.92 16.89
N GLN A 96 8.63 0.61 16.77
CA GLN A 96 7.26 0.05 16.83
C GLN A 96 6.59 0.29 18.18
N ARG A 97 7.32 0.18 19.30
CA ARG A 97 6.79 0.47 20.64
C ARG A 97 6.52 1.94 20.87
N SER A 98 7.29 2.82 20.23
CA SER A 98 7.26 4.27 20.47
C SER A 98 6.33 5.02 19.50
N ILE A 99 6.12 4.45 18.30
CA ILE A 99 5.43 5.08 17.18
C ILE A 99 4.28 4.18 16.73
N CYS A 100 4.55 3.19 15.89
CA CYS A 100 3.59 2.13 15.56
C CYS A 100 4.28 0.97 14.83
N PRO A 101 3.74 -0.26 14.95
CA PRO A 101 4.11 -1.39 14.10
C PRO A 101 3.93 -1.07 12.61
N VAL A 102 4.93 -1.40 11.78
CA VAL A 102 4.88 -1.23 10.32
C VAL A 102 5.05 -2.59 9.64
N TYR A 103 4.03 -2.99 8.88
CA TYR A 103 4.01 -4.26 8.16
C TYR A 103 4.15 -4.02 6.67
N LEU A 104 5.19 -4.57 6.06
CA LEU A 104 5.40 -4.49 4.61
C LEU A 104 4.51 -5.49 3.87
N THR A 105 3.78 -4.98 2.87
CA THR A 105 3.08 -5.79 1.87
C THR A 105 3.42 -5.29 0.47
N TYR A 106 3.24 -6.17 -0.51
CA TYR A 106 3.50 -5.89 -1.92
C TYR A 106 2.19 -6.02 -2.68
N LEU A 107 1.88 -5.06 -3.54
CA LEU A 107 0.78 -5.15 -4.47
C LEU A 107 1.25 -4.64 -5.82
N GLN A 108 1.08 -5.46 -6.85
CA GLN A 108 1.31 -5.04 -8.22
C GLN A 108 0.24 -4.03 -8.64
N GLU A 109 0.65 -2.92 -9.28
CA GLU A 109 -0.27 -1.87 -9.72
C GLU A 109 -1.06 -1.30 -8.54
N ALA A 110 -0.36 -1.10 -7.42
CA ALA A 110 -0.94 -0.51 -6.22
C ALA A 110 -1.41 0.92 -6.49
N ASP A 111 -0.72 1.64 -7.38
CA ASP A 111 -1.06 2.96 -7.88
C ASP A 111 -2.42 3.02 -8.61
N LEU A 112 -2.88 1.91 -9.19
CA LEU A 112 -4.21 1.81 -9.80
C LEU A 112 -5.31 1.48 -8.79
N THR A 113 -4.94 1.01 -7.60
CA THR A 113 -5.87 0.49 -6.58
C THR A 113 -6.05 1.44 -5.41
N TYR A 114 -4.96 2.01 -4.89
CA TYR A 114 -4.95 2.81 -3.68
C TYR A 114 -4.60 4.28 -3.98
N PRO A 115 -5.45 5.23 -3.58
CA PRO A 115 -5.19 6.66 -3.80
C PRO A 115 -3.84 7.15 -3.26
N GLN A 116 -3.36 6.56 -2.16
CA GLN A 116 -2.06 6.90 -1.56
C GLN A 116 -0.90 6.49 -2.46
N SER A 117 -0.97 5.28 -3.04
CA SER A 117 0.01 4.80 -4.02
C SER A 117 -0.07 5.60 -5.32
N THR A 118 -1.28 5.96 -5.77
CA THR A 118 -1.48 6.86 -6.91
C THR A 118 -0.80 8.21 -6.68
N ALA A 119 -1.02 8.82 -5.51
CA ALA A 119 -0.42 10.09 -5.16
C ALA A 119 1.12 10.00 -5.11
N ALA A 120 1.65 8.90 -4.55
CA ALA A 120 3.09 8.65 -4.54
C ALA A 120 3.68 8.54 -5.95
N ASP A 121 3.04 7.85 -6.90
CA ASP A 121 3.50 7.80 -8.31
C ASP A 121 3.45 9.18 -8.98
N TYR A 122 2.37 9.96 -8.76
CA TYR A 122 2.29 11.32 -9.31
C TYR A 122 3.39 12.23 -8.80
N ILE A 123 3.64 12.22 -7.48
CA ILE A 123 4.71 13.02 -6.85
C ILE A 123 6.08 12.56 -7.35
N ALA A 124 6.35 11.26 -7.35
CA ALA A 124 7.62 10.72 -7.83
C ALA A 124 7.88 11.03 -9.30
N GLY A 125 6.85 10.92 -10.15
CA GLY A 125 6.92 11.28 -11.56
C GLY A 125 7.23 12.76 -11.77
N TYR A 126 6.55 13.65 -11.05
CA TYR A 126 6.81 15.10 -11.11
C TYR A 126 8.23 15.45 -10.69
N ILE A 127 8.69 14.94 -9.54
CA ILE A 127 10.05 15.19 -9.06
C ILE A 127 11.08 14.67 -10.08
N ARG A 128 10.89 13.46 -10.61
CA ARG A 128 11.78 12.90 -11.63
C ARG A 128 11.86 13.78 -12.87
N ASP A 129 10.72 14.24 -13.37
CA ASP A 129 10.66 15.04 -14.59
C ASP A 129 11.36 16.40 -14.37
N LYS A 130 11.16 17.05 -13.21
CA LYS A 130 11.88 18.27 -12.81
C LYS A 130 13.40 18.09 -12.72
N TYR A 131 13.85 17.00 -12.08
CA TYR A 131 15.28 16.69 -12.00
C TYR A 131 15.89 16.36 -13.37
N ALA A 132 15.12 15.78 -14.30
CA ALA A 132 15.57 15.54 -15.67
C ALA A 132 15.84 16.86 -16.43
N ASP A 133 15.08 17.91 -16.11
CA ASP A 133 15.23 19.26 -16.66
C ASP A 133 16.28 20.11 -15.91
N ASN A 134 17.04 19.51 -14.97
CA ASN A 134 17.96 20.20 -14.05
C ASN A 134 17.30 21.25 -13.15
N GLU A 135 15.99 21.11 -12.89
CA GLU A 135 15.25 21.91 -11.94
C GLU A 135 15.08 21.12 -10.63
N ALA A 136 15.83 21.48 -9.59
CA ALA A 136 15.62 20.88 -8.28
C ALA A 136 14.28 21.34 -7.70
N VAL A 137 13.48 20.39 -7.22
CA VAL A 137 12.24 20.70 -6.49
C VAL A 137 12.60 20.95 -5.03
N GLU A 138 12.64 22.22 -4.62
CA GLU A 138 12.86 22.59 -3.22
C GLU A 138 11.57 22.40 -2.42
N HIS A 139 11.55 21.35 -1.58
CA HIS A 139 10.46 21.10 -0.63
C HIS A 139 11.01 20.40 0.61
N ASP A 140 10.53 20.76 1.80
CA ASP A 140 11.03 20.24 3.09
C ASP A 140 10.91 18.72 3.27
N TRP A 141 10.13 18.07 2.40
CA TRP A 141 9.79 16.65 2.45
C TRP A 141 10.44 15.85 1.31
N ILE A 142 11.29 16.53 0.52
CA ILE A 142 12.17 15.93 -0.47
C ILE A 142 13.57 15.89 0.14
N TYR A 143 14.16 14.70 0.20
CA TYR A 143 15.48 14.48 0.79
C TYR A 143 16.42 13.85 -0.22
N GLU A 144 17.68 14.27 -0.21
CA GLU A 144 18.73 13.56 -0.95
C GLU A 144 19.09 12.26 -0.22
N PHE A 145 19.27 11.19 -0.99
CA PHE A 145 19.69 9.90 -0.47
C PHE A 145 21.06 9.98 0.20
N ASP A 146 21.17 9.42 1.40
CA ASP A 146 22.41 9.34 2.17
C ASP A 146 22.79 7.87 2.41
N GLN A 147 24.03 7.52 2.07
CA GLN A 147 24.58 6.16 2.23
C GLN A 147 24.54 5.65 3.69
N SER A 148 24.56 6.55 4.67
CA SER A 148 24.44 6.20 6.09
C SER A 148 23.08 5.59 6.46
N TRP A 149 22.08 5.68 5.57
CA TRP A 149 20.76 5.07 5.78
C TRP A 149 20.72 3.58 5.52
N ILE A 150 21.75 3.04 4.85
CA ILE A 150 21.86 1.59 4.64
C ILE A 150 22.21 0.96 5.98
N ASP A 151 21.23 0.31 6.60
CA ASP A 151 21.43 -0.39 7.84
C ASP A 151 21.90 -1.83 7.57
N PRO A 152 23.11 -2.23 8.03
CA PRO A 152 23.53 -3.62 7.99
C PRO A 152 22.72 -4.54 8.94
N GLY A 153 21.82 -3.98 9.76
CA GLY A 153 20.98 -4.56 10.81
C GLY A 153 20.10 -5.78 10.47
N PRO A 154 19.37 -6.32 11.46
CA PRO A 154 19.19 -7.75 11.69
C PRO A 154 18.28 -8.48 10.68
N GLN A 155 18.18 -9.80 10.86
CA GLN A 155 17.43 -10.71 10.01
C GLN A 155 15.96 -10.25 9.82
N ALA A 156 15.53 -10.11 8.57
CA ALA A 156 14.22 -9.56 8.19
C ALA A 156 13.01 -10.24 8.86
N ASP A 157 12.04 -9.44 9.32
CA ASP A 157 10.77 -9.91 9.89
C ASP A 157 9.94 -10.75 8.90
N PRO A 158 9.13 -11.73 9.37
CA PRO A 158 8.29 -12.56 8.52
C PRO A 158 7.24 -11.75 7.74
N VAL A 159 6.97 -12.16 6.49
CA VAL A 159 6.04 -11.47 5.59
C VAL A 159 4.60 -11.85 5.93
N TYR A 160 3.76 -10.86 6.19
CA TYR A 160 2.31 -11.01 6.09
C TYR A 160 1.91 -10.81 4.62
N ARG A 161 1.52 -11.89 3.95
CA ARG A 161 0.96 -11.81 2.60
C ARG A 161 -0.52 -11.48 2.76
N LEU A 162 -0.93 -10.29 2.32
CA LEU A 162 -2.33 -10.11 1.98
C LEU A 162 -2.60 -11.02 0.79
N ASP A 163 -3.66 -11.84 0.87
CA ASP A 163 -4.04 -12.70 -0.25
C ASP A 163 -4.15 -11.81 -1.49
N GLU A 164 -3.42 -12.18 -2.55
CA GLU A 164 -3.59 -11.56 -3.84
C GLU A 164 -5.08 -11.62 -4.17
N PHE A 165 -5.69 -10.47 -4.47
CA PHE A 165 -6.97 -10.44 -5.16
C PHE A 165 -6.72 -11.12 -6.51
N SER A 166 -6.80 -12.44 -6.53
CA SER A 166 -7.07 -13.20 -7.72
C SER A 166 -8.47 -12.73 -8.10
N PRO A 167 -8.66 -11.97 -9.20
CA PRO A 167 -10.00 -11.76 -9.69
C PRO A 167 -10.55 -13.15 -9.94
N VAL A 168 -11.44 -13.60 -9.05
CA VAL A 168 -12.12 -14.87 -9.22
C VAL A 168 -12.81 -14.71 -10.56
N ARG A 169 -12.40 -15.52 -11.55
CA ARG A 169 -13.16 -15.64 -12.78
C ARG A 169 -14.53 -16.14 -12.38
N GLU A 170 -15.43 -15.19 -12.21
CA GLU A 170 -16.79 -15.37 -11.71
C GLU A 170 -17.53 -16.31 -12.65
N ALA A 171 -17.86 -17.50 -12.17
CA ALA A 171 -18.61 -18.46 -12.98
C ALA A 171 -20.11 -18.48 -12.62
N GLU A 172 -20.51 -18.22 -11.36
CA GLU A 172 -21.89 -18.52 -10.92
C GLU A 172 -22.48 -17.44 -9.99
N VAL A 173 -23.72 -17.03 -10.30
CA VAL A 173 -24.48 -15.97 -9.60
C VAL A 173 -24.59 -16.24 -8.09
N ARG A 174 -24.84 -17.50 -7.71
CA ARG A 174 -25.01 -17.92 -6.31
C ARG A 174 -23.75 -17.65 -5.47
N SER A 175 -22.56 -17.87 -6.02
CA SER A 175 -21.29 -17.62 -5.34
C SER A 175 -21.08 -16.12 -5.03
N ARG A 176 -21.54 -15.22 -5.91
CA ARG A 176 -21.48 -13.77 -5.67
C ARG A 176 -22.40 -13.32 -4.56
N VAL A 177 -23.60 -13.89 -4.51
CA VAL A 177 -24.58 -13.60 -3.45
C VAL A 177 -24.05 -14.07 -2.10
N ILE A 178 -23.46 -15.27 -2.02
CA ILE A 178 -22.81 -15.76 -0.79
C ILE A 178 -21.70 -14.78 -0.34
N ALA A 179 -20.84 -14.34 -1.27
CA ALA A 179 -19.77 -13.40 -0.95
C ALA A 179 -20.30 -12.05 -0.45
N TRP A 180 -21.35 -11.54 -1.09
CA TRP A 180 -22.03 -10.30 -0.69
C TRP A 180 -22.67 -10.41 0.70
N LEU A 181 -23.42 -11.47 0.97
CA LEU A 181 -24.10 -11.69 2.25
C LEU A 181 -23.11 -11.90 3.41
N THR A 182 -21.98 -12.57 3.16
CA THR A 182 -21.01 -12.89 4.21
C THR A 182 -19.92 -11.83 4.41
N GLY A 183 -19.81 -10.85 3.50
CA GLY A 183 -18.72 -9.86 3.50
C GLY A 183 -17.33 -10.48 3.35
N ARG A 184 -17.26 -11.70 2.81
CA ARG A 184 -16.03 -12.51 2.65
C ARG A 184 -15.92 -12.98 1.21
N GLY A 185 -14.70 -13.37 0.79
CA GLY A 185 -14.50 -13.99 -0.51
C GLY A 185 -15.31 -15.29 -0.68
N ILE A 186 -15.48 -15.74 -1.93
CA ILE A 186 -16.20 -16.98 -2.24
C ILE A 186 -15.54 -18.16 -1.50
N PRO A 187 -16.32 -18.98 -0.76
CA PRO A 187 -15.78 -20.16 -0.10
C PRO A 187 -15.03 -21.07 -1.08
N ARG A 188 -13.95 -21.73 -0.62
CA ARG A 188 -13.17 -22.67 -1.46
C ARG A 188 -14.01 -23.81 -2.05
N ASP A 189 -15.13 -24.13 -1.41
CA ASP A 189 -16.14 -25.05 -1.90
C ASP A 189 -17.53 -24.38 -1.79
N PRO A 190 -18.02 -23.75 -2.87
CA PRO A 190 -19.28 -23.02 -2.85
C PRO A 190 -20.52 -23.92 -2.93
N GLN A 191 -20.38 -25.20 -3.31
CA GLN A 191 -21.47 -26.18 -3.42
C GLN A 191 -21.05 -27.53 -2.79
N PRO A 192 -20.88 -27.60 -1.46
CA PRO A 192 -20.52 -28.84 -0.79
C PRO A 192 -21.62 -29.90 -0.94
N THR A 193 -21.23 -31.16 -1.10
CA THR A 193 -22.11 -32.29 -1.47
C THR A 193 -23.12 -32.75 -0.40
N GLY A 194 -23.40 -31.93 0.62
CA GLY A 194 -24.34 -32.25 1.68
C GLY A 194 -24.99 -31.05 2.37
N ARG A 195 -24.77 -29.83 1.88
CA ARG A 195 -25.32 -28.59 2.43
C ARG A 195 -25.39 -27.56 1.30
N ASP A 196 -26.41 -26.72 1.25
CA ASP A 196 -26.48 -25.62 0.30
C ASP A 196 -26.24 -24.29 1.04
N PRO A 197 -25.00 -23.78 1.07
CA PRO A 197 -24.65 -22.56 1.80
C PRO A 197 -25.39 -21.33 1.28
N TYR A 198 -25.80 -21.33 0.01
CA TYR A 198 -26.58 -20.24 -0.55
C TYR A 198 -27.97 -20.23 0.05
N GLN A 199 -28.64 -21.39 0.05
CA GLN A 199 -30.00 -21.51 0.56
C GLN A 199 -30.06 -21.15 2.04
N ASP A 200 -29.13 -21.68 2.84
CA ASP A 200 -29.08 -21.42 4.28
C ASP A 200 -28.91 -19.92 4.60
N LEU A 201 -28.08 -19.20 3.83
CA LEU A 201 -27.85 -17.77 4.04
C LEU A 201 -29.01 -16.92 3.56
N VAL A 202 -29.70 -17.33 2.50
CA VAL A 202 -30.90 -16.63 2.01
C VAL A 202 -32.07 -16.82 2.96
N ASP A 203 -32.24 -18.01 3.55
CA ASP A 203 -33.29 -18.30 4.54
C ASP A 203 -33.13 -17.50 5.86
N GLU A 204 -31.94 -16.95 6.13
CA GLU A 204 -31.70 -16.04 7.27
C GLU A 204 -32.11 -14.57 7.00
N ILE A 205 -32.50 -14.22 5.77
CA ILE A 205 -32.86 -12.84 5.39
C ILE A 205 -34.31 -12.54 5.77
N GLU A 206 -34.52 -11.69 6.77
CA GLU A 206 -35.85 -11.27 7.22
C GLU A 206 -36.62 -10.37 6.22
N ASN A 207 -35.91 -9.78 5.25
CA ASN A 207 -36.51 -8.90 4.25
C ASN A 207 -37.09 -9.72 3.08
N GLU A 208 -38.41 -9.86 3.05
CA GLU A 208 -39.16 -10.66 2.08
C GLU A 208 -38.88 -10.26 0.61
N ILE A 209 -38.70 -8.96 0.32
CA ILE A 209 -38.39 -8.47 -1.04
C ILE A 209 -37.01 -8.94 -1.49
N VAL A 210 -36.02 -8.88 -0.59
CA VAL A 210 -34.65 -9.32 -0.88
C VAL A 210 -34.60 -10.84 -0.98
N TYR A 211 -35.32 -11.55 -0.10
CA TYR A 211 -35.46 -13.00 -0.15
C TYR A 211 -36.03 -13.48 -1.49
N GLU A 212 -37.18 -12.95 -1.90
CA GLU A 212 -37.84 -13.32 -3.17
C GLU A 212 -36.97 -13.00 -4.38
N TYR A 213 -36.29 -11.84 -4.37
CA TYR A 213 -35.37 -11.45 -5.43
C TYR A 213 -34.20 -12.44 -5.56
N LEU A 214 -33.59 -12.84 -4.44
CA LEU A 214 -32.46 -13.76 -4.44
C LEU A 214 -32.91 -15.18 -4.84
N MET A 215 -34.03 -15.67 -4.32
CA MET A 215 -34.59 -16.97 -4.72
C MET A 215 -35.00 -17.05 -6.21
N GLY A 216 -35.23 -15.91 -6.86
CA GLY A 216 -35.51 -15.83 -8.30
C GLY A 216 -34.29 -15.81 -9.21
N LEU A 217 -33.07 -15.82 -8.66
CA LEU A 217 -31.82 -15.87 -9.41
C LEU A 217 -31.38 -17.34 -9.62
N GLU A 218 -31.91 -17.99 -10.67
CA GLU A 218 -31.35 -19.25 -11.22
C GLU A 218 -30.12 -18.98 -12.10
#